data_AF-A0A4Q8ADE3-F1
#
_entry.id   AF-A0A4Q8ADE3-F1
#
_cell.length_a   1.000
_cell.length_b   1.000
_cell.length_c   1.000
_cell.angle_alpha   90.00
_cell.angle_beta   90.00
_cell.angle_gamma   90.00
#
_symmetry.space_group_name_H-M   'P 1'
#
loop_
_entity.id
_entity.type
_entity.pdbx_description
1 polymer ?
#
loop_
_entity_poly.entity_id
_entity_poly.type
_entity_poly.pdbx_seq_one_letter_code
_entity_poly.pdbx_strand_id
1 'polypeptide(L)'
;MYLDVDYLTPMLQVSVAILFVLAALPLCLHALARWIRFRREAEGRRTYALRSSIRIEAVVGGALVAATVVFAGFGLAGLTTAGENLQRNIHRAYPDVETIESYAWNGSAAVVDVVMTTGERHVSRQVTILADGRPLLDLPQDDAED
;
A
#
# COMPACT_ATOMS: atom_id res chain seq x y z
N MET A 1 -9.23 -23.97 7.94
CA MET A 1 -7.88 -23.42 7.81
C MET A 1 -7.99 -21.91 7.64
N TYR A 2 -7.14 -21.14 8.32
CA TYR A 2 -7.07 -19.69 8.19
C TYR A 2 -6.29 -19.31 6.93
N LEU A 3 -6.62 -18.16 6.36
CA LEU A 3 -5.94 -17.60 5.19
C LEU A 3 -4.69 -16.85 5.63
N ASP A 4 -3.70 -16.76 4.76
CA ASP A 4 -2.48 -16.01 5.02
C ASP A 4 -2.76 -14.50 5.01
N VAL A 5 -2.16 -13.79 5.96
CA VAL A 5 -2.36 -12.35 6.17
C VAL A 5 -0.99 -11.69 6.28
N ASP A 6 -0.49 -11.20 5.16
CA ASP A 6 0.78 -10.48 5.07
C ASP A 6 0.54 -9.03 4.63
N TYR A 7 0.66 -8.10 5.58
CA TYR A 7 0.64 -6.66 5.30
C TYR A 7 2.03 -6.08 5.02
N LEU A 8 3.10 -6.77 5.45
CA LEU A 8 4.44 -6.22 5.41
C LEU A 8 4.95 -6.14 3.98
N THR A 9 4.86 -7.23 3.22
CA THR A 9 5.28 -7.27 1.82
C THR A 9 4.60 -6.20 0.97
N PRO A 10 3.25 -6.09 0.97
CA PRO A 10 2.59 -5.06 0.17
C PRO A 10 2.86 -3.64 0.67
N MET A 11 3.01 -3.41 1.99
CA MET A 11 3.43 -2.11 2.51
C MET A 11 4.83 -1.71 2.02
N LEU A 12 5.78 -2.65 2.01
CA LEU A 12 7.12 -2.41 1.48
C LEU A 12 7.07 -2.06 0.00
N GLN A 13 6.23 -2.75 -0.79
CA GLN A 13 6.03 -2.43 -2.20
C GLN A 13 5.50 -1.01 -2.42
N VAL A 14 4.47 -0.59 -1.65
CA VAL A 14 3.96 0.78 -1.70
C VAL A 14 5.04 1.80 -1.28
N SER A 15 5.82 1.48 -0.24
CA SER A 15 6.90 2.35 0.23
C SER A 15 7.98 2.56 -0.83
N VAL A 16 8.38 1.48 -1.52
CA VAL A 16 9.32 1.54 -2.64
C VAL A 16 8.73 2.36 -3.80
N ALA A 17 7.44 2.20 -4.10
CA ALA A 17 6.77 3.01 -5.13
C ALA A 17 6.82 4.51 -4.79
N ILE A 18 6.61 4.89 -3.53
CA ILE A 18 6.72 6.29 -3.07
C ILE A 18 8.14 6.83 -3.33
N LEU A 19 9.19 6.06 -3.01
CA LEU A 19 10.57 6.47 -3.30
C LEU A 19 10.80 6.70 -4.79
N PHE A 20 10.25 5.83 -5.65
CA PHE A 20 10.33 6.03 -7.09
C PHE A 20 9.58 7.26 -7.56
N VAL A 21 8.41 7.59 -7.00
CA VAL A 21 7.70 8.85 -7.31
C VAL A 21 8.58 10.05 -6.95
N LEU A 22 9.16 10.06 -5.75
CA LEU A 22 10.00 11.16 -5.27
C LEU A 22 11.22 11.38 -6.17
N ALA A 23 11.80 10.32 -6.74
CA ALA A 23 12.90 10.42 -7.69
C ALA A 23 12.43 10.76 -9.12
N ALA A 24 11.35 10.14 -9.59
CA ALA A 24 10.85 10.27 -10.96
C ALA A 24 10.28 11.67 -11.23
N LEU A 25 9.56 12.24 -10.27
CA LEU A 25 8.85 13.51 -10.44
C LEU A 25 9.81 14.67 -10.79
N PRO A 26 10.86 14.97 -10.00
CA PRO A 26 11.80 16.03 -10.35
C PRO A 26 12.55 15.72 -11.64
N LEU A 27 12.90 14.45 -11.91
CA LEU A 27 13.63 14.06 -13.12
C LEU A 27 12.78 14.26 -14.38
N CYS A 28 11.52 13.85 -14.36
CA CYS A 28 10.59 14.05 -15.47
C CYS A 28 10.30 15.54 -15.70
N LEU A 29 10.11 16.33 -14.63
CA LEU A 29 9.94 17.77 -14.74
C LEU A 29 11.20 18.44 -15.31
N HIS A 30 12.40 18.01 -14.87
CA HIS A 30 13.65 18.55 -15.37
C HIS A 30 13.86 18.21 -16.85
N ALA A 31 13.65 16.96 -17.24
CA ALA A 31 13.72 16.51 -18.63
C ALA A 31 12.73 17.27 -19.52
N LEU A 32 11.49 17.49 -19.05
CA LEU A 32 10.47 18.26 -19.75
C LEU A 32 10.87 19.73 -19.92
N ALA A 33 11.37 20.37 -18.85
CA ALA A 33 11.85 21.74 -18.91
C ALA A 33 13.01 21.90 -19.89
N ARG A 34 13.98 20.97 -19.86
CA ARG A 34 15.10 20.92 -20.81
C ARG A 34 14.64 20.71 -22.23
N TRP A 35 13.63 19.86 -22.45
CA TRP A 35 13.05 19.61 -23.76
C TRP A 35 12.35 20.84 -24.35
N ILE A 36 11.55 21.56 -23.54
CA ILE A 36 10.90 22.80 -23.95
C ILE A 36 11.95 23.85 -24.34
N ARG A 37 13.00 24.00 -23.52
CA ARG A 37 14.10 24.93 -23.81
C ARG A 37 14.85 24.54 -25.08
N PHE A 38 15.20 23.26 -25.25
CA PHE A 38 15.88 22.75 -26.44
C PHE A 38 15.12 23.07 -27.74
N ARG A 39 13.79 22.95 -27.73
CA ARG A 39 12.93 23.30 -28.87
C ARG A 39 12.93 24.80 -29.20
N ARG A 40 13.29 25.67 -28.26
CA ARG A 40 13.36 27.12 -28.46
C ARG A 40 14.76 27.59 -28.89
N GLU A 41 15.79 26.76 -28.80
CA GLU A 41 17.14 27.15 -29.22
C GLU A 41 17.28 27.21 -30.75
N ALA A 42 18.15 28.11 -31.24
CA ALA A 42 18.48 28.24 -32.66
C ALA A 42 19.17 26.97 -33.20
N GLU A 43 19.00 26.70 -34.51
CA GLU A 43 19.45 25.45 -35.16
C GLU A 43 20.91 25.09 -34.85
N GLY A 44 21.82 26.07 -34.88
CA GLY A 44 23.26 25.85 -34.63
C GLY A 44 23.63 25.46 -33.19
N ARG A 45 22.72 25.62 -32.22
CA ARG A 45 22.92 25.20 -30.81
C ARG A 45 22.29 23.84 -30.49
N ARG A 46 21.46 23.30 -31.39
CA ARG A 46 20.81 21.99 -31.23
C ARG A 46 21.76 20.85 -31.59
N THR A 47 22.70 20.57 -30.70
CA THR A 47 23.66 19.48 -30.90
C THR A 47 23.04 18.10 -30.62
N TYR A 48 23.59 17.05 -31.25
CA TYR A 48 23.20 15.66 -30.97
C TYR A 48 23.49 15.26 -29.51
N ALA A 49 24.60 15.74 -28.94
CA ALA A 49 24.94 15.51 -27.53
C ALA A 49 23.86 16.05 -26.57
N LEU A 50 23.35 17.26 -26.84
CA LEU A 50 22.29 17.84 -26.02
C LEU A 50 20.99 17.02 -26.13
N ARG A 51 20.59 16.63 -27.36
CA ARG A 51 19.39 15.82 -27.60
C ARG A 51 19.47 14.43 -26.94
N SER A 52 20.61 13.76 -27.05
CA SER A 52 20.82 12.43 -26.45
C SER A 52 20.81 12.49 -24.93
N SER A 53 21.42 13.51 -24.31
CA SER A 53 21.37 13.70 -22.86
C SER A 53 19.93 13.87 -22.33
N ILE A 54 19.10 14.66 -23.02
CA ILE A 54 17.69 14.86 -22.64
C ILE A 54 16.89 13.55 -22.80
N ARG A 55 17.18 12.76 -23.85
CA ARG A 55 16.54 11.45 -24.07
C ARG A 55 16.88 10.46 -22.97
N ILE A 56 18.14 10.37 -22.57
CA ILE A 56 18.56 9.47 -21.48
C ILE A 56 17.84 9.85 -20.19
N GLU A 57 17.78 11.14 -19.87
CA GLU A 57 17.07 11.64 -18.70
C GLU A 57 15.58 11.30 -18.73
N ALA A 58 14.92 11.49 -19.87
CA ALA A 58 13.52 11.12 -20.06
C ALA A 58 13.28 9.61 -19.99
N VAL A 59 14.20 8.79 -20.52
CA VAL A 59 14.11 7.32 -20.44
C VAL A 59 14.27 6.84 -19.01
N VAL A 60 15.23 7.38 -18.26
CA VAL A 60 15.43 7.04 -16.84
C VAL A 60 14.22 7.47 -16.01
N GLY A 61 13.69 8.69 -16.23
CA GLY A 61 12.46 9.14 -15.60
C GLY A 61 11.26 8.24 -15.94
N GLY A 62 11.08 7.90 -17.21
CA GLY A 62 10.04 6.98 -17.66
C GLY A 62 10.15 5.58 -17.05
N ALA A 63 11.37 5.06 -16.89
CA ALA A 63 11.61 3.77 -16.25
C ALA A 63 11.23 3.80 -14.76
N LEU A 64 11.53 4.88 -14.04
CA LEU A 64 11.11 5.04 -12.65
C LEU A 64 9.59 5.18 -12.50
N VAL A 65 8.92 5.88 -13.42
CA VAL A 65 7.46 5.95 -13.47
C VAL A 65 6.86 4.56 -13.72
N ALA A 66 7.39 3.80 -14.67
CA ALA A 66 6.94 2.43 -14.93
C ALA A 66 7.11 1.53 -13.70
N ALA A 67 8.28 1.58 -13.06
CA ALA A 67 8.54 0.84 -11.81
C ALA A 67 7.55 1.24 -10.70
N THR A 68 7.28 2.54 -10.54
CA THR A 68 6.27 3.03 -9.59
C THR A 68 4.92 2.35 -9.81
N VAL A 69 4.43 2.32 -11.05
CA VAL A 69 3.11 1.73 -11.37
C VAL A 69 3.09 0.24 -11.02
N VAL A 70 4.16 -0.49 -11.31
CA VAL A 70 4.27 -1.92 -10.99
C VAL A 70 4.23 -2.15 -9.48
N PHE A 71 5.09 -1.47 -8.72
CA PHE A 71 5.17 -1.65 -7.27
C PHE A 71 3.91 -1.16 -6.55
N ALA A 72 3.34 -0.03 -6.98
CA ALA A 72 2.07 0.46 -6.43
C ALA A 72 0.92 -0.50 -6.74
N GLY A 73 0.86 -1.04 -7.97
CA GLY A 73 -0.18 -1.99 -8.37
C GLY A 73 -0.16 -3.26 -7.53
N PHE A 74 1.02 -3.90 -7.39
CA PHE A 74 1.16 -5.08 -6.54
C PHE A 74 0.94 -4.77 -5.06
N GLY A 75 1.48 -3.67 -4.56
CA GLY A 75 1.36 -3.28 -3.17
C GLY A 75 -0.08 -2.99 -2.77
N LEU A 76 -0.82 -2.22 -3.56
CA LEU A 76 -2.23 -1.92 -3.29
C LEU A 76 -3.09 -3.18 -3.37
N ALA A 77 -2.90 -4.02 -4.39
CA ALA A 77 -3.63 -5.28 -4.52
C ALA A 77 -3.36 -6.24 -3.34
N GLY A 78 -2.11 -6.31 -2.88
CA GLY A 78 -1.72 -7.11 -1.73
C GLY A 78 -2.33 -6.59 -0.43
N LEU A 79 -2.36 -5.27 -0.21
CA LEU A 79 -3.04 -4.67 0.95
C LEU A 79 -4.54 -5.02 0.99
N THR A 80 -5.21 -4.94 -0.15
CA THR A 80 -6.63 -5.33 -0.27
C THR A 80 -6.83 -6.80 0.05
N THR A 81 -5.99 -7.67 -0.53
CA THR A 81 -6.07 -9.13 -0.32
C THR A 81 -5.81 -9.50 1.15
N ALA A 82 -4.82 -8.89 1.79
CA ALA A 82 -4.54 -9.10 3.20
C ALA A 82 -5.72 -8.64 4.08
N GLY A 83 -6.32 -7.48 3.78
CA GLY A 83 -7.57 -6.99 4.38
C GLY A 83 -8.71 -7.99 4.33
N GLU A 84 -9.02 -8.48 3.13
CA GLU A 84 -10.07 -9.48 2.91
C GLU A 84 -9.79 -10.80 3.65
N ASN A 85 -8.53 -11.26 3.62
CA ASN A 85 -8.14 -12.49 4.31
C ASN A 85 -8.28 -12.35 5.82
N LEU A 86 -7.86 -11.22 6.40
CA LEU A 86 -8.05 -10.95 7.81
C LEU A 86 -9.53 -10.90 8.18
N GLN A 87 -10.35 -10.20 7.40
CA GLN A 87 -11.79 -10.14 7.64
C GLN A 87 -12.42 -11.53 7.62
N ARG A 88 -12.09 -12.37 6.63
CA ARG A 88 -12.58 -13.76 6.57
C ARG A 88 -12.10 -14.60 7.75
N ASN A 89 -10.86 -14.40 8.19
CA ASN A 89 -10.30 -15.08 9.35
C ASN A 89 -11.03 -14.68 10.63
N ILE A 90 -11.39 -13.39 10.79
CA ILE A 90 -12.12 -12.89 11.96
C ILE A 90 -13.52 -13.51 12.01
N HIS A 91 -14.29 -13.46 10.91
CA HIS A 91 -15.64 -14.08 10.87
C HIS A 91 -15.58 -15.59 11.12
N ARG A 92 -14.48 -16.25 10.74
CA ARG A 92 -14.28 -17.68 11.00
C ARG A 92 -13.98 -17.97 12.47
N ALA A 93 -13.22 -17.11 13.14
CA ALA A 93 -12.83 -17.29 14.54
C ALA A 93 -13.91 -16.83 15.53
N TYR A 94 -14.68 -15.80 15.16
CA TYR A 94 -15.69 -15.15 15.97
C TYR A 94 -17.03 -15.11 15.22
N PRO A 95 -17.85 -16.17 15.29
CA PRO A 95 -19.13 -16.23 14.59
C PRO A 95 -20.15 -15.19 15.10
N ASP A 96 -19.93 -14.65 16.30
CA ASP A 96 -20.77 -13.60 16.88
C ASP A 96 -20.45 -12.21 16.33
N VAL A 97 -19.38 -12.06 15.52
CA VAL A 97 -19.10 -10.81 14.79
C VAL A 97 -19.96 -10.77 13.53
N GLU A 98 -20.87 -9.81 13.48
CA GLU A 98 -21.77 -9.58 12.34
C GLU A 98 -21.09 -8.77 11.24
N THR A 99 -20.37 -7.71 11.61
CA THR A 99 -19.76 -6.79 10.64
C THR A 99 -18.46 -6.19 11.18
N ILE A 100 -17.50 -5.99 10.27
CA ILE A 100 -16.30 -5.17 10.51
C ILE A 100 -16.47 -3.86 9.75
N GLU A 101 -16.62 -2.75 10.48
CA GLU A 101 -16.92 -1.44 9.88
C GLU A 101 -15.67 -0.69 9.41
N SER A 102 -14.57 -0.82 10.14
CA SER A 102 -13.33 -0.13 9.81
C SER A 102 -12.12 -1.04 10.03
N TYR A 103 -11.11 -0.82 9.20
CA TYR A 103 -9.87 -1.57 9.20
C TYR A 103 -8.69 -0.60 9.05
N ALA A 104 -7.75 -0.64 9.98
CA ALA A 104 -6.49 0.09 9.89
C ALA A 104 -5.32 -0.80 10.31
N TRP A 105 -4.22 -0.75 9.55
CA TRP A 105 -2.95 -1.37 9.92
C TRP A 105 -1.97 -0.29 10.37
N ASN A 106 -1.43 -0.40 11.57
CA ASN A 106 -0.50 0.61 12.12
C ASN A 106 0.99 0.22 11.98
N GLY A 107 1.28 -0.94 11.35
CA GLY A 107 2.64 -1.46 11.20
C GLY A 107 3.00 -2.61 12.15
N SER A 108 2.30 -2.74 13.28
CA SER A 108 2.51 -3.84 14.25
C SER A 108 1.26 -4.67 14.50
N ALA A 109 0.08 -4.08 14.33
CA ALA A 109 -1.19 -4.77 14.47
C ALA A 109 -2.28 -4.18 13.58
N ALA A 110 -3.30 -4.99 13.36
CA ALA A 110 -4.56 -4.57 12.78
C ALA A 110 -5.44 -3.97 13.87
N VAL A 111 -6.15 -2.90 13.54
CA VAL A 111 -7.15 -2.26 14.38
C VAL A 111 -8.47 -2.34 13.63
N VAL A 112 -9.50 -2.86 14.29
CA VAL A 112 -10.82 -3.07 13.71
C VAL A 112 -11.92 -2.48 14.58
N ASP A 113 -12.96 -1.99 13.92
CA ASP A 113 -14.25 -1.75 14.55
C ASP A 113 -15.15 -2.94 14.23
N VAL A 114 -15.63 -3.63 15.25
CA VAL A 114 -16.51 -4.79 15.12
C VAL A 114 -17.89 -4.50 15.69
N VAL A 115 -18.90 -4.98 15.00
CA VAL A 115 -20.29 -5.03 15.45
C VAL A 115 -20.65 -6.49 15.68
N MET A 116 -21.07 -6.80 16.90
CA MET A 116 -21.52 -8.12 17.30
C MET A 116 -22.98 -8.34 16.86
N THR A 117 -23.40 -9.59 16.75
CA THR A 117 -24.80 -10.00 16.47
C THR A 117 -25.78 -9.54 17.56
N THR A 118 -25.28 -9.25 18.76
CA THR A 118 -26.04 -8.62 19.86
C THR A 118 -26.34 -7.14 19.61
N GLY A 119 -25.78 -6.54 18.56
CA GLY A 119 -25.83 -5.11 18.27
C GLY A 119 -24.77 -4.29 19.03
N GLU A 120 -23.92 -4.94 19.84
CA GLU A 120 -22.82 -4.26 20.54
C GLU A 120 -21.71 -3.88 19.55
N ARG A 121 -21.21 -2.65 19.69
CA ARG A 121 -20.11 -2.14 18.88
C ARG A 121 -18.84 -2.00 19.72
N HIS A 122 -17.78 -2.67 19.30
CA HIS A 122 -16.45 -2.47 19.87
C HIS A 122 -15.55 -1.75 18.87
N VAL A 123 -15.09 -0.57 19.27
CA VAL A 123 -14.30 0.34 18.43
C VAL A 123 -12.81 0.19 18.76
N SER A 124 -11.95 0.34 17.76
CA SER A 124 -10.48 0.35 17.88
C SER A 124 -9.90 -0.90 18.55
N ARG A 125 -10.47 -2.08 18.28
CA ARG A 125 -9.98 -3.33 18.83
C ARG A 125 -8.76 -3.81 18.08
N GLN A 126 -7.71 -4.12 18.84
CA GLN A 126 -6.48 -4.65 18.26
C GLN A 126 -6.66 -6.12 17.91
N VAL A 127 -6.19 -6.49 16.73
CA VAL A 127 -6.16 -7.86 16.24
C VAL A 127 -4.71 -8.30 16.15
N THR A 128 -4.37 -9.30 16.96
CA THR A 128 -3.08 -9.98 16.88
C THR A 128 -3.23 -11.23 16.03
N ILE A 129 -2.35 -11.42 15.05
CA ILE A 129 -2.37 -12.60 14.18
C ILE A 129 -1.35 -13.60 14.72
N LEU A 130 -1.83 -14.77 15.14
CA LEU A 130 -0.99 -15.88 15.61
C LEU A 130 -0.26 -16.54 14.44
N ALA A 131 0.78 -17.32 14.73
CA ALA A 131 1.63 -17.96 13.72
C ALA A 131 0.88 -18.95 12.80
N ASP A 132 -0.30 -19.40 13.18
CA ASP A 132 -1.17 -20.27 12.39
C ASP A 132 -2.28 -19.51 11.63
N GLY A 133 -2.20 -18.17 11.60
CA GLY A 133 -3.15 -17.29 10.94
C GLY A 133 -4.42 -16.98 11.76
N ARG A 134 -4.54 -17.50 12.98
CA ARG A 134 -5.67 -17.17 13.86
C ARG A 134 -5.65 -15.71 14.30
N PRO A 135 -6.74 -14.95 14.12
CA PRO A 135 -6.87 -13.62 14.69
C PRO A 135 -7.28 -13.74 16.17
N LEU A 136 -6.65 -12.95 17.01
CA LEU A 136 -7.00 -12.77 18.41
C LEU A 136 -7.46 -11.32 18.57
N LEU A 137 -8.77 -11.13 18.74
CA LEU A 137 -9.35 -9.84 19.07
C LEU A 137 -9.25 -9.60 20.58
N ASP A 138 -8.77 -8.42 20.95
CA ASP A 138 -8.82 -7.90 22.32
C ASP A 138 -10.24 -7.44 22.67
N LEU A 139 -11.16 -8.39 22.80
CA LEU A 139 -12.51 -8.17 23.32
C LEU A 139 -12.47 -8.26 24.85
N PRO A 140 -13.30 -7.48 25.58
CA PRO A 140 -13.52 -7.72 26.99
C PRO A 140 -13.93 -9.19 27.14
N GLN A 141 -13.19 -9.97 27.93
CA GLN A 141 -13.71 -11.25 28.35
C GLN A 141 -14.90 -10.93 29.25
N ASP A 142 -16.09 -11.42 28.91
CA ASP A 142 -17.11 -11.59 29.93
C ASP A 142 -16.48 -12.54 30.95
N ASP A 143 -16.10 -11.98 32.10
CA ASP A 143 -15.72 -12.75 33.27
C ASP A 143 -16.98 -13.51 33.70
N ALA A 144 -17.21 -14.66 33.05
CA ALA A 144 -18.14 -15.67 33.56
C ALA A 144 -17.49 -16.27 34.81
N GLU A 145 -17.63 -15.55 35.93
CA GLU A 145 -17.55 -16.11 37.27
C GLU A 145 -18.66 -17.17 37.39
N ASP A 146 -18.28 -18.44 37.27
CA ASP A 146 -19.04 -19.59 37.82
C ASP A 146 -18.66 -19.82 39.29
#